data_AF-A0A916UL79-F1
#
_entry.id   AF-A0A916UL79-F1
#
_cell.length_a   1.000
_cell.length_b   1.000
_cell.length_c   1.000
_cell.angle_alpha   90.00
_cell.angle_beta   90.00
_cell.angle_gamma   90.00
#
_symmetry.space_group_name_H-M   'P 1'
#
loop_
_entity.id
_entity.type
_entity.pdbx_description
1 polymer ?
#
loop_
_entity_poly.entity_id
_entity_poly.type
_entity_poly.pdbx_seq_one_letter_code
_entity_poly.pdbx_strand_id
1 'polypeptide(L)'
;MKTSEPYLNPSLTIKDLAEKLTIPVKDLSTLINLYMDKHFFDFINEYRIEKAKEVLRDPLQKDLTILEILYKVGFNSKSSFSTSFKKHTGTTPTNYRNTPH
;
A
#
# COMPACT_ATOMS: atom_id res chain seq x y z
N MET A 1 -1.17 -21.80 2.64
CA MET A 1 0.13 -21.14 2.41
C MET A 1 0.00 -19.69 2.85
N LYS A 2 0.86 -19.18 3.75
CA LYS A 2 0.81 -17.76 4.14
C LYS A 2 1.38 -16.94 2.99
N THR A 3 0.51 -16.25 2.24
CA THR A 3 0.95 -15.22 1.31
C THR A 3 1.62 -14.12 2.13
N SER A 4 2.92 -13.93 1.94
CA SER A 4 3.65 -12.85 2.60
C SER A 4 3.11 -11.52 2.09
N GLU A 5 2.80 -10.58 2.99
CA GLU A 5 2.39 -9.21 2.66
C GLU A 5 3.58 -8.26 2.92
N PRO A 6 4.67 -8.32 2.12
CA PRO A 6 5.90 -7.55 2.41
C PRO A 6 5.67 -6.05 2.37
N TYR A 7 4.66 -5.59 1.62
CA TYR A 7 4.27 -4.19 1.50
C TYR A 7 3.83 -3.56 2.83
N LEU A 8 3.45 -4.36 3.84
CA LEU A 8 3.13 -3.86 5.18
C LEU A 8 4.37 -3.38 5.94
N ASN A 9 5.58 -3.78 5.52
CA ASN A 9 6.81 -3.26 6.11
C ASN A 9 7.04 -1.82 5.62
N PRO A 10 7.03 -0.81 6.52
CA PRO A 10 7.26 0.59 6.14
C PRO A 10 8.67 0.84 5.59
N SER A 11 9.64 0.00 5.96
CA SER A 11 11.04 0.09 5.54
C SER A 11 11.35 -0.77 4.31
N LEU A 12 10.34 -1.37 3.66
CA LEU A 12 10.54 -2.20 2.49
C LEU A 12 11.24 -1.42 1.37
N THR A 13 12.37 -1.93 0.92
CA THR A 13 13.11 -1.41 -0.23
C THR A 13 12.98 -2.34 -1.44
N ILE A 14 13.33 -1.83 -2.62
CA ILE A 14 13.41 -2.66 -3.84
C ILE A 14 14.45 -3.78 -3.70
N LYS A 15 15.52 -3.54 -2.93
CA LYS A 15 16.55 -4.55 -2.65
C LYS A 15 15.97 -5.70 -1.83
N ASP A 16 15.23 -5.39 -0.76
CA ASP A 16 14.58 -6.41 0.08
C ASP A 16 13.60 -7.27 -0.72
N LEU A 17 12.86 -6.65 -1.65
CA LEU A 17 11.92 -7.36 -2.50
C LEU A 17 12.63 -8.22 -3.55
N ALA A 18 13.67 -7.69 -4.18
CA ALA A 18 14.50 -8.41 -5.13
C ALA A 18 15.15 -9.67 -4.52
N GLU A 19 15.68 -9.55 -3.30
CA GLU A 19 16.25 -10.68 -2.55
C GLU A 19 15.19 -11.76 -2.25
N LYS A 20 13.99 -11.36 -1.80
CA LYS A 20 12.88 -12.30 -1.54
C LYS A 20 12.41 -13.03 -2.80
N LEU A 21 12.44 -12.36 -3.95
CA LEU A 21 12.02 -12.92 -5.23
C LEU A 21 13.16 -13.66 -5.95
N THR A 22 14.40 -13.59 -5.45
CA THR A 22 15.60 -14.12 -6.12
C THR A 22 15.77 -13.54 -7.54
N ILE A 23 15.53 -12.23 -7.70
CA ILE A 23 15.65 -11.50 -8.96
C ILE A 23 16.69 -10.39 -8.77
N PRO A 24 17.55 -10.07 -9.76
CA PRO A 24 18.43 -8.91 -9.68
C PRO A 24 17.65 -7.61 -9.48
N VAL A 25 18.14 -6.73 -8.59
CA VAL A 25 17.47 -5.44 -8.29
C VAL A 25 17.23 -4.60 -9.55
N LYS A 26 18.19 -4.63 -10.49
CA LYS A 26 18.09 -3.94 -11.77
C LYS A 26 16.92 -4.46 -12.59
N ASP A 27 16.77 -5.77 -12.68
CA ASP A 27 15.71 -6.40 -13.48
C ASP A 27 14.34 -6.13 -12.86
N LEU A 28 14.22 -6.19 -11.53
CA LEU A 28 12.99 -5.80 -10.83
C LEU A 28 12.65 -4.33 -11.05
N SER A 29 13.65 -3.45 -10.99
CA SER A 29 13.46 -2.01 -11.26
C SER A 29 13.03 -1.76 -12.70
N THR A 30 13.66 -2.42 -13.67
CA THR A 30 13.28 -2.34 -15.08
C THR A 30 11.88 -2.88 -15.29
N LEU A 31 11.51 -4.00 -14.65
CA LEU A 31 10.17 -4.57 -14.74
C LEU A 31 9.11 -3.56 -14.27
N ILE A 32 9.31 -2.97 -13.10
CA ILE A 32 8.36 -2.02 -12.50
C ILE A 32 8.29 -0.73 -13.32
N ASN A 33 9.42 -0.14 -13.69
CA ASN A 33 9.42 1.13 -14.42
C ASN A 33 8.96 0.98 -15.88
N LEU A 34 9.44 -0.03 -16.61
CA LEU A 34 9.20 -0.15 -18.05
C LEU A 34 7.85 -0.81 -18.38
N TYR A 35 7.48 -1.85 -17.63
CA TYR A 35 6.29 -2.64 -17.95
C TYR A 35 5.06 -2.22 -17.15
N MET A 36 5.24 -1.53 -16.02
CA MET A 36 4.14 -1.07 -15.18
C MET A 36 4.01 0.46 -15.12
N ASP A 37 4.93 1.20 -15.78
CA ASP A 37 4.97 2.68 -15.80
C ASP A 37 4.88 3.30 -14.40
N LYS A 38 5.57 2.68 -13.44
CA LYS A 38 5.51 3.05 -12.01
C LYS A 38 6.90 3.08 -11.41
N HIS A 39 7.12 3.97 -10.44
CA HIS A 39 8.24 3.83 -9.52
C HIS A 39 7.93 2.77 -8.45
N PHE A 40 8.97 2.18 -7.85
CA PHE A 40 8.83 1.16 -6.81
C PHE A 40 7.85 1.56 -5.68
N PHE A 41 7.93 2.79 -5.20
CA PHE A 41 7.05 3.26 -4.13
C PHE A 41 5.60 3.40 -4.57
N ASP A 42 5.33 3.81 -5.81
CA ASP A 42 3.96 3.82 -6.34
C ASP A 42 3.40 2.41 -6.45
N PHE A 43 4.22 1.47 -6.93
CA PHE A 43 3.87 0.05 -6.99
C PHE A 43 3.53 -0.51 -5.60
N ILE A 44 4.37 -0.30 -4.59
CA ILE A 44 4.11 -0.77 -3.23
C ILE A 44 2.87 -0.09 -2.63
N ASN A 45 2.73 1.22 -2.82
CA ASN A 45 1.62 1.96 -2.25
C ASN A 45 0.27 1.50 -2.80
N GLU A 46 0.19 1.05 -4.05
CA GLU A 46 -1.04 0.46 -4.60
C GLU A 46 -1.54 -0.72 -3.76
N TYR A 47 -0.68 -1.67 -3.42
CA TYR A 47 -1.03 -2.79 -2.53
C TYR A 47 -1.42 -2.32 -1.13
N ARG A 48 -0.71 -1.32 -0.60
CA ARG A 48 -1.05 -0.75 0.72
C ARG A 48 -2.42 -0.07 0.71
N ILE A 49 -2.78 0.62 -0.37
CA ILE A 49 -4.09 1.26 -0.51
C ILE A 49 -5.19 0.21 -0.69
N GLU A 50 -4.97 -0.84 -1.46
CA GLU A 50 -5.92 -1.95 -1.55
C GLU A 50 -6.18 -2.58 -0.18
N LYS A 51 -5.13 -2.81 0.62
CA LYS A 51 -5.28 -3.27 1.99
C LYS A 51 -6.02 -2.27 2.87
N ALA A 52 -5.76 -0.98 2.72
CA ALA A 52 -6.44 0.06 3.47
C ALA A 52 -7.94 0.08 3.15
N LYS A 53 -8.33 -0.13 1.88
CA LYS A 53 -9.73 -0.23 1.45
C LYS A 53 -10.41 -1.44 2.10
N GLU A 54 -9.76 -2.59 2.15
CA GLU A 54 -10.26 -3.79 2.86
C GLU A 54 -10.55 -3.47 4.33
N VAL A 55 -9.56 -2.91 5.05
CA VAL A 55 -9.69 -2.60 6.49
C VAL A 55 -10.73 -1.51 6.74
N LEU A 56 -10.86 -0.51 5.87
CA LEU A 56 -11.85 0.56 6.01
C LEU A 56 -13.29 0.07 5.80
N ARG A 57 -13.48 -1.02 5.07
CA ARG A 57 -14.79 -1.61 4.76
C ARG A 57 -15.18 -2.73 5.70
N ASP A 58 -14.23 -3.28 6.46
CA ASP A 58 -14.48 -4.36 7.40
C ASP A 58 -15.25 -3.84 8.65
N PRO A 59 -16.50 -4.28 8.89
CA PRO A 59 -17.28 -3.86 10.05
C PRO A 59 -16.62 -4.23 11.38
N LEU A 60 -15.77 -5.26 11.40
CA LEU A 60 -15.03 -5.69 12.59
C LEU A 60 -13.86 -4.73 12.93
N GLN A 61 -13.47 -3.87 11.98
CA GLN A 61 -12.38 -2.91 12.13
C GLN A 61 -12.88 -1.47 12.25
N LYS A 62 -14.18 -1.25 12.41
CA LYS A 62 -14.83 0.08 12.42
C LYS A 62 -14.24 1.05 13.45
N ASP A 63 -13.75 0.52 14.57
CA ASP A 63 -13.23 1.30 15.69
C ASP A 63 -11.77 1.74 15.46
N LEU A 64 -11.08 1.18 14.46
CA LEU A 64 -9.74 1.66 14.10
C LEU A 64 -9.81 3.07 13.54
N THR A 65 -8.97 3.95 14.05
CA THR A 65 -8.76 5.28 13.51
C THR A 65 -8.06 5.21 12.15
N ILE A 66 -8.22 6.25 11.33
CA ILE A 66 -7.47 6.38 10.07
C ILE A 66 -5.95 6.37 10.31
N LEU A 67 -5.51 6.87 11.46
CA LEU A 67 -4.10 6.85 11.88
C LEU A 67 -3.61 5.43 12.18
N GLU A 68 -4.40 4.61 12.86
CA GLU A 68 -4.01 3.20 13.07
C GLU A 68 -3.98 2.42 11.76
N ILE A 69 -4.93 2.67 10.87
CA ILE A 69 -4.97 2.01 9.56
C ILE A 69 -3.76 2.36 8.72
N LEU A 70 -3.32 3.63 8.66
CA LEU A 70 -2.17 4.00 7.84
C LEU A 70 -0.90 3.29 8.31
N TYR A 71 -0.69 3.17 9.63
CA TYR A 71 0.46 2.43 10.16
C TYR A 71 0.31 0.92 9.93
N LYS A 72 -0.90 0.38 10.11
CA LYS A 72 -1.20 -1.04 9.86
C LYS A 72 -0.93 -1.45 8.42
N VAL A 73 -1.16 -0.56 7.46
CA VAL A 73 -0.90 -0.80 6.03
C VAL A 73 0.49 -0.36 5.57
N GLY A 74 1.39 -0.01 6.48
CA GLY A 74 2.82 0.21 6.18
C GLY A 74 3.18 1.63 5.72
N PHE A 75 2.32 2.64 5.91
CA PHE A 75 2.70 4.03 5.68
C PHE A 75 3.39 4.63 6.91
N ASN A 76 4.39 5.49 6.67
CA ASN A 76 5.10 6.22 7.74
C ASN A 76 4.54 7.63 8.00
N SER A 77 3.68 8.14 7.11
CA SER A 77 3.15 9.50 7.24
C SER A 77 1.73 9.64 6.71
N LYS A 78 0.95 10.49 7.39
CA LYS A 78 -0.41 10.84 7.00
C LYS A 78 -0.48 11.53 5.64
N SER A 79 0.52 12.35 5.30
CA SER A 79 0.59 13.04 4.01
C SER A 79 0.74 12.04 2.86
N SER A 80 1.71 11.11 2.95
CA SER A 80 1.91 10.09 1.92
C SER A 80 0.69 9.19 1.76
N PHE A 81 0.11 8.74 2.89
CA PHE A 81 -1.11 7.95 2.87
C PHE A 81 -2.27 8.69 2.22
N SER A 82 -2.54 9.93 2.61
CA SER A 82 -3.69 10.70 2.08
C SER A 82 -3.55 10.97 0.58
N THR A 83 -2.34 11.33 0.14
CA THR A 83 -2.03 11.58 -1.29
C THR A 83 -2.21 10.31 -2.11
N SER A 84 -1.63 9.19 -1.68
CA SER A 84 -1.77 7.92 -2.37
C SER A 84 -3.22 7.43 -2.36
N PHE A 85 -3.89 7.45 -1.22
CA PHE A 85 -5.29 7.02 -1.12
C PHE A 85 -6.19 7.81 -2.06
N LYS A 86 -6.06 9.14 -2.11
CA LYS A 86 -6.83 9.97 -3.04
C LYS A 86 -6.47 9.72 -4.50
N LYS A 87 -5.18 9.52 -4.83
CA LYS A 87 -4.72 9.16 -6.18
C LYS A 87 -5.38 7.86 -6.67
N HIS A 88 -5.50 6.85 -5.81
CA HIS A 88 -6.02 5.53 -6.18
C HIS A 88 -7.54 5.40 -6.07
N THR A 89 -8.20 6.14 -5.17
CA THR A 89 -9.64 5.98 -4.89
C THR A 89 -10.49 7.18 -5.31
N GLY A 90 -9.87 8.30 -5.66
CA GLY A 90 -10.56 9.57 -5.97
C GLY A 90 -11.09 10.33 -4.74
N THR A 91 -11.00 9.77 -3.54
CA THR A 91 -11.58 10.36 -2.31
C THR A 91 -10.64 10.23 -1.10
N THR A 92 -11.02 10.80 0.04
CA THR A 92 -10.24 10.69 1.28
C THR A 92 -10.58 9.38 2.03
N PRO A 93 -9.66 8.85 2.84
CA PRO A 93 -9.93 7.66 3.66
C PRO A 93 -11.18 7.78 4.55
N THR A 94 -11.39 8.96 5.14
CA THR A 94 -12.58 9.24 5.97
C THR A 94 -13.86 9.19 5.16
N ASN A 95 -13.88 9.84 3.99
CA ASN A 95 -15.07 9.82 3.11
C ASN A 95 -15.33 8.41 2.59
N TYR A 96 -14.27 7.67 2.26
CA TYR A 96 -14.37 6.30 1.79
C TYR A 96 -15.07 5.40 2.82
N ARG A 97 -14.70 5.51 4.11
CA ARG A 97 -15.34 4.77 5.21
C ARG A 97 -16.83 5.09 5.38
N ASN A 98 -17.20 6.34 5.21
CA ASN A 98 -18.56 6.82 5.47
C ASN A 98 -19.51 6.63 4.27
N THR A 99 -18.99 6.18 3.12
CA THR A 99 -19.79 5.95 1.93
C THR A 99 -20.48 4.57 2.03
N PRO A 100 -21.81 4.48 1.88
CA PRO A 100 -22.49 3.18 1.86
C PRO A 100 -22.00 2.30 0.69
N HIS A 101 -21.91 1.00 0.92
CA HIS A 101 -21.49 -0.01 -0.05
C HIS A 101 -22.52 -1.12 -0.16
#